data_AF-W6JQE9-F1
#
_entry.id   AF-W6JQE9-F1
#
_cell.length_a   1.000
_cell.length_b   1.000
_cell.length_c   1.000
_cell.angle_alpha   90.00
_cell.angle_beta   90.00
_cell.angle_gamma   90.00
#
_symmetry.space_group_name_H-M   'P 1'
#
loop_
_entity.id
_entity.type
_entity.pdbx_description
1 polymer ?
#
loop_
_entity_poly.entity_id
_entity_poly.type
_entity_poly.pdbx_seq_one_letter_code
_entity_poly.pdbx_strand_id
1 'polypeptide(L)'
;AGVLNRLIKEAGKQDPELAYISSNFITGHGIGKNQPRNKQMEAEFRKQEEVLRKFRAHETNLLIATSIVEEGVDIPKCNLVVRFDLPTEYRSYVQSKGRARAPISNYVMLADTDKIKSFEEDLKTYKAIEKILRNKCSKSVDTGEADTEPVVDDDDVFPPYVLRPEDGPRVTINTAIGHVNRYCARLPSDPFTHLAPKCRTRELPDGTFYSTLYLPINSPLRASIVGPPMSCIRLAERVVALICCEKLHRIGELDDHLMPVGK
;
A
#
# COMPACT_ATOMS: atom_id res chain seq x y z
N ALA A 1 12.76 -13.32 21.72
CA ALA A 1 13.51 -12.95 20.51
C ALA A 1 14.85 -13.71 20.39
N GLY A 2 15.81 -13.51 21.31
CA GLY A 2 17.14 -14.16 21.21
C GLY A 2 17.11 -15.70 21.19
N VAL A 3 16.25 -16.33 22.00
CA VAL A 3 16.08 -17.80 22.04
C VAL A 3 15.56 -18.33 20.71
N LEU A 4 14.47 -17.76 20.18
CA LEU A 4 13.92 -18.09 18.86
C LEU A 4 14.96 -17.97 17.76
N ASN A 5 15.74 -16.87 17.76
CA ASN A 5 16.80 -16.68 16.78
C ASN A 5 17.87 -17.78 16.84
N ARG A 6 18.26 -18.20 18.05
CA ARG A 6 19.20 -19.32 18.21
C ARG A 6 18.60 -20.63 17.71
N LEU A 7 17.35 -20.93 18.04
CA LEU A 7 16.67 -22.14 17.59
C LEU A 7 16.53 -22.20 16.07
N ILE A 8 16.13 -21.10 15.42
CA ILE A 8 16.02 -21.05 13.95
C ILE A 8 17.39 -21.22 13.29
N LYS A 9 18.46 -20.65 13.85
CA LYS A 9 19.82 -20.84 13.34
C LYS A 9 20.30 -22.28 13.48
N GLU A 10 19.98 -22.95 14.58
CA GLU A 10 20.31 -24.38 14.74
C GLU A 10 19.45 -25.26 13.82
N ALA A 11 18.16 -24.94 13.65
CA ALA A 11 17.27 -25.64 12.72
C ALA A 11 17.77 -25.54 11.27
N GLY A 12 18.19 -24.35 10.82
CA GLY A 12 18.76 -24.16 9.48
C GLY A 12 20.11 -24.85 9.24
N LYS A 13 20.83 -25.26 10.29
CA LYS A 13 22.03 -26.11 10.17
C LYS A 13 21.69 -27.59 10.04
N GLN A 14 20.59 -28.01 10.66
CA GLN A 14 20.17 -29.42 10.68
C GLN A 14 19.31 -29.78 9.47
N ASP A 15 18.51 -28.83 8.99
CA ASP A 15 17.58 -29.01 7.88
C ASP A 15 18.03 -28.21 6.65
N PRO A 16 18.42 -28.89 5.54
CA PRO A 16 18.78 -28.25 4.29
C PRO A 16 17.67 -27.39 3.71
N GLU A 17 16.39 -27.71 3.94
CA GLU A 17 15.27 -26.92 3.47
C GLU A 17 15.20 -25.55 4.17
N LEU A 18 15.73 -25.43 5.38
CA LEU A 18 15.73 -24.18 6.15
C LEU A 18 17.06 -23.40 6.04
N ALA A 19 18.03 -23.90 5.28
CA ALA A 19 19.36 -23.29 5.13
C ALA A 19 19.31 -21.88 4.49
N TYR A 20 18.24 -21.56 3.74
CA TYR A 20 18.05 -20.22 3.16
C TYR A 20 17.69 -19.14 4.19
N ILE A 21 17.35 -19.51 5.44
CA ILE A 21 16.89 -18.57 6.46
C ILE A 21 18.08 -17.90 7.14
N SER A 22 18.30 -16.63 6.80
CA SER A 22 19.21 -15.71 7.49
C SER A 22 18.43 -14.91 8.53
N SER A 23 18.48 -15.37 9.79
CA SER A 23 17.74 -14.75 10.89
C SER A 23 18.59 -13.81 11.76
N ASN A 24 18.00 -12.69 12.17
CA ASN A 24 18.49 -11.85 13.25
C ASN A 24 17.34 -11.36 14.13
N PHE A 25 17.69 -10.75 15.26
CA PHE A 25 16.71 -10.30 16.23
C PHE A 25 16.99 -8.89 16.74
N ILE A 26 15.91 -8.25 17.16
CA ILE A 26 15.93 -6.98 17.90
C ILE A 26 15.10 -7.16 19.17
N THR A 27 15.61 -6.66 20.28
CA THR A 27 14.91 -6.63 21.57
C THR A 27 14.69 -5.19 21.94
N GLY A 28 13.45 -4.81 22.27
CA GLY A 28 13.19 -3.47 22.76
C GLY A 28 13.81 -3.26 24.15
N HIS A 29 14.61 -2.21 24.27
CA HIS A 29 14.92 -1.59 25.56
C HIS A 29 13.95 -0.44 25.72
N GLY A 30 13.23 -0.38 26.83
CA GLY A 30 12.27 0.70 27.09
C GLY A 30 12.97 2.04 26.98
N ILE A 31 12.70 2.78 25.91
CA ILE A 31 13.10 4.18 25.77
C ILE A 31 12.13 4.97 26.66
N GLY A 32 12.30 4.85 27.98
CA GLY A 32 11.74 5.82 28.89
C GLY A 32 12.38 7.16 28.54
N LYS A 33 11.57 8.12 28.08
CA LYS A 33 12.03 9.45 27.64
C LYS A 33 12.89 10.21 28.67
N ASN A 34 13.02 9.71 29.89
CA ASN A 34 13.70 10.33 31.02
C ASN A 34 14.80 9.47 31.70
N GLN A 35 15.31 8.39 31.09
CA GLN A 35 16.45 7.66 31.68
C GLN A 35 17.81 8.17 31.15
N PRO A 36 18.83 8.32 32.02
CA PRO A 36 20.17 8.69 31.59
C PRO A 36 20.73 7.61 30.65
N ARG A 37 21.19 8.04 29.47
CA ARG A 37 21.84 7.15 28.49
C ARG A 37 23.14 6.60 29.08
N ASN A 38 23.08 5.39 29.63
CA ASN A 38 24.29 4.63 29.98
C ASN A 38 24.97 4.13 28.70
N LYS A 39 26.32 4.02 28.70
CA LYS A 39 27.12 3.53 27.56
C LYS A 39 26.65 2.18 26.99
N GLN A 40 26.07 1.32 27.83
CA GLN A 40 25.50 0.03 27.41
C GLN A 40 24.28 0.22 26.50
N MET A 41 23.41 1.19 26.80
CA MET A 41 22.20 1.47 26.02
C MET A 41 22.53 2.02 24.63
N GLU A 42 23.60 2.82 24.52
CA GLU A 42 24.10 3.29 23.21
C GLU A 42 24.66 2.17 22.35
N ALA A 43 25.42 1.24 22.96
CA ALA A 43 25.95 0.08 22.26
C ALA A 43 24.83 -0.83 21.74
N GLU A 44 23.76 -1.02 22.52
CA GLU A 44 22.59 -1.79 22.11
C GLU A 44 21.79 -1.11 21.01
N PHE A 45 21.64 0.22 21.06
CA PHE A 45 20.99 0.98 19.98
C PHE A 45 21.77 0.84 18.67
N ARG A 46 23.09 1.01 18.69
CA ARG A 46 23.94 0.81 17.50
C ARG A 46 23.79 -0.60 16.94
N LYS A 47 23.69 -1.61 17.80
CA LYS A 47 23.49 -3.00 17.39
C LYS A 47 22.11 -3.22 16.75
N GLN A 48 21.05 -2.62 17.30
CA GLN A 48 19.71 -2.65 16.71
C GLN A 48 19.71 -2.00 15.32
N GLU A 49 20.33 -0.82 15.19
CA GLU A 49 20.43 -0.10 13.92
C GLU A 49 21.21 -0.89 12.86
N GLU A 50 22.30 -1.56 13.27
CA GLU A 50 23.06 -2.44 12.38
C GLU A 50 22.19 -3.61 11.87
N VAL A 51 21.43 -4.26 12.75
CA VAL A 51 20.52 -5.35 12.37
C VAL A 51 19.44 -4.84 11.40
N LEU A 52 18.86 -3.67 11.65
CA LEU A 52 17.88 -3.05 10.76
C LEU A 52 18.49 -2.67 9.41
N ARG A 53 19.74 -2.22 9.39
CA ARG A 53 20.48 -1.96 8.14
C ARG A 53 20.65 -3.25 7.34
N LYS A 54 21.07 -4.36 7.97
CA LYS A 54 21.21 -5.67 7.32
C LYS A 54 19.88 -6.20 6.78
N PHE A 55 18.79 -5.99 7.51
CA PHE A 55 17.46 -6.37 7.06
C PHE A 55 17.00 -5.53 5.85
N ARG A 56 17.24 -4.22 5.86
CA ARG A 56 16.95 -3.32 4.72
C ARG A 56 17.81 -3.63 3.49
N ALA A 57 19.03 -4.11 3.69
CA ALA A 57 19.93 -4.56 2.62
C ALA A 57 19.66 -6.00 2.13
N HIS A 58 18.62 -6.67 2.66
CA HIS A 58 18.29 -8.07 2.35
C HIS A 58 19.37 -9.11 2.71
N GLU A 59 20.37 -8.75 3.52
CA GLU A 59 21.36 -9.71 4.07
C GLU A 59 20.72 -10.63 5.14
N THR A 60 19.68 -10.13 5.81
CA THR A 60 18.83 -10.87 6.74
C THR A 60 17.43 -10.94 6.15
N ASN A 61 16.88 -12.14 5.98
CA ASN A 61 15.53 -12.33 5.44
C ASN A 61 14.49 -12.65 6.52
N LEU A 62 14.90 -12.95 7.76
CA LEU A 62 14.00 -13.14 8.90
C LEU A 62 14.40 -12.24 10.07
N LEU A 63 13.49 -11.35 10.47
CA LEU A 63 13.67 -10.46 11.61
C LEU A 63 12.73 -10.87 12.75
N ILE A 64 13.30 -11.16 13.92
CA ILE A 64 12.56 -11.54 15.12
C ILE A 64 12.59 -10.36 16.10
N ALA A 65 11.44 -9.76 16.37
CA ALA A 65 11.31 -8.61 17.27
C ALA A 65 10.43 -8.91 18.49
N THR A 66 10.60 -8.16 19.57
CA THR A 66 9.63 -8.10 20.67
C THR A 66 8.63 -6.95 20.46
N SER A 67 7.45 -7.03 21.10
CA SER A 67 6.35 -6.07 20.97
C SER A 67 6.73 -4.61 21.28
N ILE A 68 7.78 -4.40 22.09
CA ILE A 68 8.33 -3.07 22.42
C ILE A 68 8.86 -2.34 21.17
N VAL A 69 9.15 -3.07 20.08
CA VAL A 69 9.72 -2.54 18.83
C VAL A 69 8.65 -2.28 17.76
N GLU A 70 7.36 -2.47 18.09
CA GLU A 70 6.26 -2.21 17.15
C GLU A 70 6.17 -0.73 16.73
N GLU A 71 6.67 0.17 17.59
CA GLU A 71 6.62 1.62 17.40
C GLU A 71 7.98 2.25 17.14
N GLY A 72 8.01 3.21 16.22
CA GLY A 72 9.18 4.06 15.97
C GLY A 72 10.31 3.41 15.17
N VAL A 73 10.19 2.12 14.83
CA VAL A 73 11.16 1.44 13.95
C VAL A 73 10.65 1.37 12.53
N ASP A 74 11.45 1.87 11.60
CA ASP A 74 11.19 1.78 10.18
C ASP A 74 11.64 0.41 9.63
N ILE A 75 10.66 -0.46 9.41
CA ILE A 75 10.83 -1.81 8.85
C ILE A 75 10.23 -1.80 7.44
N PRO A 76 10.94 -2.30 6.43
CA PRO A 76 10.43 -2.39 5.06
C PRO A 76 9.17 -3.26 4.98
N LYS A 77 8.46 -3.16 3.85
CA LYS A 77 7.26 -3.97 3.60
C LYS A 77 7.63 -5.45 3.57
N CYS A 78 7.00 -6.25 4.43
CA CYS A 78 7.20 -7.69 4.50
C CYS A 78 6.11 -8.43 3.72
N ASN A 79 6.46 -9.59 3.16
CA ASN A 79 5.53 -10.54 2.56
C ASN A 79 4.89 -11.50 3.60
N LEU A 80 5.55 -11.73 4.73
CA LEU A 80 5.03 -12.53 5.83
C LEU A 80 5.28 -11.83 7.15
N VAL A 81 4.22 -11.66 7.94
CA VAL A 81 4.31 -11.18 9.32
C VAL A 81 3.60 -12.18 10.22
N VAL A 82 4.34 -12.75 11.16
CA VAL A 82 3.83 -13.73 12.12
C VAL A 82 3.88 -13.12 13.52
N ARG A 83 2.72 -13.01 14.17
CA ARG A 83 2.63 -12.69 15.59
C ARG A 83 2.55 -13.97 16.40
N PHE A 84 3.44 -14.11 17.38
CA PHE A 84 3.41 -15.25 18.32
C PHE A 84 2.28 -15.13 19.35
N ASP A 85 1.84 -13.90 19.63
CA ASP A 85 0.75 -13.58 20.56
C ASP A 85 -0.30 -12.69 19.90
N LEU A 86 -1.55 -12.90 20.29
CA LEU A 86 -2.67 -12.06 19.90
C LEU A 86 -2.46 -10.61 20.39
N PRO A 87 -2.72 -9.60 19.54
CA PRO A 87 -2.61 -8.20 19.95
C PRO A 87 -3.67 -7.87 21.00
N THR A 88 -3.25 -7.24 22.10
CA THR A 88 -4.15 -6.82 23.20
C THR A 88 -4.86 -5.50 22.91
N GLU A 89 -4.30 -4.69 22.01
CA GLU A 89 -4.81 -3.37 21.65
C GLU A 89 -4.94 -3.21 20.14
N TYR A 90 -5.91 -2.42 19.72
CA TYR A 90 -6.10 -2.05 18.31
C TYR A 90 -4.85 -1.43 17.68
N ARG A 91 -4.10 -0.62 18.45
CA ARG A 91 -2.88 0.04 17.97
C ARG A 91 -1.80 -0.97 17.58
N SER A 92 -1.55 -1.96 18.44
CA SER A 92 -0.62 -3.06 18.17
C SER A 92 -1.07 -3.88 16.96
N TYR A 93 -2.37 -4.18 16.85
CA TYR A 93 -2.95 -4.86 15.69
C TYR A 93 -2.65 -4.14 14.38
N VAL A 94 -2.93 -2.83 14.30
CA VAL A 94 -2.73 -2.04 13.07
C VAL A 94 -1.26 -1.89 12.71
N GLN A 95 -0.39 -1.66 13.70
CA GLN A 95 1.04 -1.48 13.44
C GLN A 95 1.70 -2.74 12.91
N SER A 96 1.38 -3.89 13.50
CA SER A 96 1.92 -5.18 13.07
C SER A 96 1.32 -5.62 11.73
N LYS A 97 0.00 -5.50 11.54
CA LYS A 97 -0.64 -5.69 10.23
C LYS A 97 -0.05 -4.75 9.16
N GLY A 98 0.28 -3.53 9.54
CA GLY A 98 0.89 -2.51 8.68
C GLY A 98 2.29 -2.86 8.16
N ARG A 99 2.95 -3.89 8.70
CA ARG A 99 4.22 -4.40 8.15
C ARG A 99 4.01 -5.39 6.99
N ALA A 100 2.88 -6.10 6.97
CA ALA A 100 2.47 -6.96 5.87
C ALA A 100 1.79 -6.13 4.77
N ARG A 101 2.58 -5.34 4.04
CA ARG A 101 2.10 -4.44 2.96
C ARG A 101 2.72 -4.74 1.59
N ALA A 102 3.54 -5.77 1.47
CA ALA A 102 4.04 -6.19 0.17
C ALA A 102 2.88 -6.79 -0.67
N PRO A 103 2.99 -6.78 -2.02
CA PRO A 103 2.05 -7.50 -2.87
C PRO A 103 1.96 -8.96 -2.43
N ILE A 104 0.75 -9.49 -2.26
CA ILE A 104 0.52 -10.88 -1.82
C ILE A 104 1.18 -11.13 -0.45
N SER A 105 0.88 -10.28 0.54
CA SER A 105 1.40 -10.45 1.90
C SER A 105 0.44 -11.23 2.81
N ASN A 106 1.02 -12.07 3.65
CA ASN A 106 0.32 -12.89 4.63
C ASN A 106 0.56 -12.35 6.03
N TYR A 107 -0.53 -12.19 6.78
CA TYR A 107 -0.49 -11.80 8.19
C TYR A 107 -1.09 -12.93 9.03
N VAL A 108 -0.23 -13.57 9.83
CA VAL A 108 -0.56 -14.76 10.61
C VAL A 108 -0.44 -14.44 12.09
N MET A 109 -1.43 -14.86 12.88
CA MET A 109 -1.37 -14.80 14.33
C MET A 109 -1.41 -16.22 14.87
N LEU A 110 -0.41 -16.56 15.67
CA LEU A 110 -0.40 -17.76 16.48
C LEU A 110 -1.13 -17.44 17.78
N ALA A 111 -2.00 -18.37 18.20
CA ALA A 111 -2.83 -18.22 19.38
C ALA A 111 -3.14 -19.59 19.98
N ASP A 112 -3.29 -19.63 21.30
CA ASP A 112 -3.83 -20.80 21.98
C ASP A 112 -5.27 -21.01 21.56
N THR A 113 -5.67 -22.27 21.32
CA THR A 113 -7.02 -22.63 20.84
C THR A 113 -8.13 -22.04 21.71
N ASP A 114 -7.91 -21.94 23.01
CA ASP A 114 -8.87 -21.40 23.97
C ASP A 114 -9.10 -19.88 23.81
N LYS A 115 -8.07 -19.14 23.38
CA LYS A 115 -8.10 -17.67 23.22
C LYS A 115 -8.61 -17.23 21.85
N ILE A 116 -8.66 -18.13 20.87
CA ILE A 116 -9.12 -17.80 19.51
C ILE A 116 -10.57 -17.33 19.53
N LYS A 117 -11.43 -17.97 20.33
CA LYS A 117 -12.86 -17.66 20.38
C LYS A 117 -13.12 -16.25 20.90
N SER A 118 -12.49 -15.87 22.03
CA SER A 118 -12.63 -14.52 22.59
C SER A 118 -12.06 -13.47 21.64
N PHE A 119 -10.94 -13.77 21.00
CA PHE A 119 -10.29 -12.83 20.09
C PHE A 119 -11.05 -12.65 18.77
N GLU A 120 -11.92 -13.58 18.38
CA GLU A 120 -12.74 -13.41 17.17
C GLU A 120 -13.66 -12.18 17.30
N GLU A 121 -14.21 -11.94 18.50
CA GLU A 121 -15.02 -10.76 18.81
C GLU A 121 -14.19 -9.48 18.83
N ASP A 122 -13.01 -9.52 19.44
CA ASP A 122 -12.06 -8.41 19.44
C ASP A 122 -11.61 -8.06 18.01
N LEU A 123 -11.36 -9.06 17.17
CA LEU A 123 -10.97 -8.88 15.78
C LEU A 123 -12.08 -8.25 14.95
N LYS A 124 -13.35 -8.63 15.19
CA LYS A 124 -14.51 -7.97 14.57
C LYS A 124 -14.56 -6.50 14.99
N THR A 125 -14.34 -6.22 16.26
CA THR A 125 -14.29 -4.86 16.81
C THR A 125 -13.15 -4.05 16.18
N TYR A 126 -11.95 -4.61 16.08
CA TYR A 126 -10.80 -3.95 15.44
C TYR A 126 -11.05 -3.65 13.96
N LYS A 127 -11.65 -4.57 13.21
CA LYS A 127 -12.05 -4.33 11.81
C LYS A 127 -13.10 -3.23 11.69
N ALA A 128 -14.06 -3.18 12.61
CA ALA A 128 -15.07 -2.12 12.64
C ALA A 128 -14.43 -0.75 12.93
N ILE A 129 -13.52 -0.67 13.90
CA ILE A 129 -12.75 0.54 14.20
C ILE A 129 -11.94 0.97 12.97
N GLU A 130 -11.25 0.05 12.29
CA GLU A 130 -10.48 0.35 11.09
C GLU A 130 -11.37 0.94 9.99
N LYS A 131 -12.56 0.35 9.76
CA LYS A 131 -13.52 0.85 8.77
C LYS A 131 -14.04 2.24 9.12
N ILE A 132 -14.38 2.49 10.39
CA ILE A 132 -14.84 3.80 10.85
C ILE A 132 -13.73 4.84 10.69
N LEU A 133 -12.50 4.52 11.11
CA LEU A 133 -11.36 5.43 11.00
C LEU A 133 -11.02 5.74 9.54
N ARG A 134 -11.00 4.73 8.65
CA ARG A 134 -10.82 4.96 7.21
C ARG A 134 -11.87 5.92 6.65
N ASN A 135 -13.15 5.67 6.94
CA ASN A 135 -14.25 6.50 6.43
C ASN A 135 -14.31 7.91 7.04
N LYS A 136 -13.87 8.07 8.29
CA LYS A 136 -13.88 9.37 8.99
C LYS A 136 -12.65 10.20 8.67
N CYS A 137 -11.49 9.58 8.51
CA CYS A 137 -10.25 10.26 8.12
C CYS A 137 -10.19 10.57 6.62
N SER A 138 -10.79 9.74 5.75
CA SER A 138 -10.94 10.08 4.32
C SER A 138 -11.86 11.29 4.11
N LYS A 139 -12.76 11.57 5.05
CA LYS A 139 -13.56 12.80 5.07
C LYS A 139 -12.80 14.06 5.47
N SER A 140 -11.60 13.93 6.06
CA SER A 140 -10.79 15.07 6.48
C SER A 140 -9.43 15.17 5.78
N VAL A 141 -9.05 14.20 4.93
CA VAL A 141 -7.80 14.22 4.18
C VAL A 141 -8.04 13.69 2.76
N ASP A 142 -8.19 14.63 1.84
CA ASP A 142 -8.16 14.43 0.40
C ASP A 142 -6.72 14.13 -0.04
N THR A 143 -6.22 12.90 0.16
CA THR A 143 -5.00 12.38 -0.48
C THR A 143 -4.86 10.87 -0.30
N GLY A 144 -4.74 10.13 -1.42
CA GLY A 144 -3.78 9.02 -1.54
C GLY A 144 -4.23 7.60 -1.19
N GLU A 145 -4.73 6.91 -2.23
CA GLU A 145 -4.59 5.47 -2.55
C GLU A 145 -5.20 4.36 -1.65
N ALA A 146 -5.80 3.42 -2.38
CA ALA A 146 -6.05 2.00 -2.07
C ALA A 146 -7.27 1.66 -1.19
N ASP A 147 -8.47 1.92 -1.72
CA ASP A 147 -9.59 0.99 -1.54
C ASP A 147 -9.79 0.23 -2.86
N THR A 148 -9.34 -1.03 -2.88
CA THR A 148 -9.75 -2.00 -3.89
C THR A 148 -11.21 -2.32 -3.63
N GLU A 149 -12.11 -1.51 -4.18
CA GLU A 149 -13.52 -1.88 -4.27
C GLU A 149 -13.67 -3.16 -5.10
N PRO A 150 -14.64 -4.04 -4.76
CA PRO A 150 -14.86 -5.26 -5.53
C PRO A 150 -15.05 -4.90 -7.00
N VAL A 151 -14.31 -5.61 -7.86
CA VAL A 151 -14.38 -5.50 -9.32
C VAL A 151 -15.76 -6.02 -9.73
N VAL A 152 -16.74 -5.14 -9.74
CA VAL A 152 -17.96 -5.36 -10.53
C VAL A 152 -17.50 -5.22 -11.98
N ASP A 153 -17.80 -6.21 -12.81
CA ASP A 153 -17.48 -6.21 -14.22
C ASP A 153 -18.35 -5.19 -14.97
N ASP A 154 -18.07 -3.91 -14.72
CA ASP A 154 -18.71 -2.75 -15.33
C ASP A 154 -18.14 -2.49 -16.74
N ASP A 155 -17.34 -3.40 -17.33
CA ASP A 155 -16.67 -3.18 -18.62
C ASP A 155 -17.68 -2.97 -19.78
N ASP A 156 -18.92 -3.45 -19.65
CA ASP A 156 -20.02 -3.21 -20.60
C ASP A 156 -20.71 -1.85 -20.46
N VAL A 157 -20.43 -1.09 -19.38
CA VAL A 157 -21.09 0.20 -19.10
C VAL A 157 -20.58 1.31 -20.03
N PHE A 158 -19.32 1.21 -20.48
CA PHE A 158 -18.72 2.20 -21.35
C PHE A 158 -17.71 1.55 -22.30
N PRO A 159 -17.76 1.84 -23.62
CA PRO A 159 -16.93 1.15 -24.58
C PRO A 159 -15.43 1.39 -24.31
N PRO A 160 -14.59 0.35 -24.37
CA PRO A 160 -13.16 0.48 -24.16
C PRO A 160 -12.51 1.31 -25.28
N TYR A 161 -11.42 1.99 -24.95
CA TYR A 161 -10.57 2.62 -25.95
C TYR A 161 -9.64 1.57 -26.56
N VAL A 162 -9.81 1.29 -27.86
CA VAL A 162 -9.07 0.25 -28.59
C VAL A 162 -8.38 0.87 -29.80
N LEU A 163 -7.07 0.65 -29.92
CA LEU A 163 -6.29 1.15 -31.06
C LEU A 163 -6.40 0.28 -32.31
N ARG A 164 -6.50 -1.05 -32.13
CA ARG A 164 -6.62 -2.02 -33.21
C ARG A 164 -7.71 -3.04 -32.87
N PRO A 165 -8.76 -3.20 -33.71
CA PRO A 165 -9.93 -4.04 -33.37
C PRO A 165 -9.62 -5.53 -33.15
N GLU A 166 -8.61 -6.06 -33.84
CA GLU A 166 -8.39 -7.52 -33.91
C GLU A 166 -7.52 -8.07 -32.77
N ASP A 167 -6.57 -7.30 -32.22
CA ASP A 167 -5.76 -7.73 -31.06
C ASP A 167 -4.95 -6.56 -30.43
N GLY A 168 -5.54 -5.36 -30.46
CA GLY A 168 -4.84 -4.14 -30.03
C GLY A 168 -4.81 -3.95 -28.51
N PRO A 169 -3.80 -3.21 -28.02
CA PRO A 169 -3.82 -2.61 -26.68
C PRO A 169 -5.15 -1.89 -26.46
N ARG A 170 -5.79 -2.19 -25.32
CA ARG A 170 -7.08 -1.64 -24.93
C ARG A 170 -7.03 -1.08 -23.52
N VAL A 171 -7.73 0.02 -23.30
CA VAL A 171 -7.94 0.59 -21.96
C VAL A 171 -9.44 0.55 -21.68
N THR A 172 -9.81 -0.06 -20.56
CA THR A 172 -11.19 -0.11 -20.05
C THR A 172 -11.37 0.94 -18.96
N ILE A 173 -12.61 1.25 -18.58
CA ILE A 173 -12.89 2.16 -17.47
C ILE A 173 -12.25 1.69 -16.15
N ASN A 174 -12.11 0.38 -15.96
CA ASN A 174 -11.51 -0.22 -14.78
C ASN A 174 -10.00 -0.05 -14.73
N THR A 175 -9.33 -0.01 -15.89
CA THR A 175 -7.88 0.11 -16.00
C THR A 175 -7.41 1.56 -16.20
N ALA A 176 -8.28 2.45 -16.70
CA ALA A 176 -7.94 3.81 -17.09
C ALA A 176 -7.24 4.65 -16.01
N ILE A 177 -7.71 4.61 -14.76
CA ILE A 177 -7.08 5.37 -13.65
C ILE A 177 -5.62 4.95 -13.48
N GLY A 178 -5.34 3.64 -13.58
CA GLY A 178 -3.97 3.12 -13.49
C GLY A 178 -3.07 3.62 -14.62
N HIS A 179 -3.59 3.75 -15.84
CA HIS A 179 -2.85 4.32 -16.97
C HIS A 179 -2.54 5.80 -16.76
N VAL A 180 -3.51 6.60 -16.31
CA VAL A 180 -3.30 8.03 -16.01
C VAL A 180 -2.29 8.23 -14.88
N ASN A 181 -2.37 7.42 -13.81
CA ASN A 181 -1.40 7.48 -12.71
C ASN A 181 0.01 7.09 -13.17
N ARG A 182 0.13 6.04 -13.99
CA ARG A 182 1.41 5.61 -14.56
C ARG A 182 2.03 6.69 -15.44
N TYR A 183 1.20 7.41 -16.20
CA TYR A 183 1.62 8.59 -16.97
C TYR A 183 2.11 9.72 -16.05
N CYS A 184 1.34 10.09 -15.03
CA CYS A 184 1.72 11.16 -14.11
C CYS A 184 3.03 10.86 -13.36
N ALA A 185 3.26 9.60 -13.00
CA ALA A 185 4.49 9.15 -12.36
C ALA A 185 5.75 9.23 -13.25
N ARG A 186 5.57 9.33 -14.58
CA ARG A 186 6.66 9.45 -15.57
C ARG A 186 6.95 10.90 -15.96
N LEU A 187 6.10 11.85 -15.54
CA LEU A 187 6.34 13.27 -15.79
C LEU A 187 7.61 13.73 -15.04
N PRO A 188 8.37 14.69 -15.59
CA PRO A 188 9.57 15.18 -14.94
C PRO A 188 9.22 15.81 -13.60
N SER A 189 9.68 15.22 -12.49
CA SER A 189 9.52 15.72 -11.12
C SER A 189 10.83 15.58 -10.34
N ASP A 190 10.94 16.31 -9.23
CA ASP A 190 12.04 16.12 -8.30
C ASP A 190 11.86 14.83 -7.48
N PRO A 191 12.93 14.30 -6.84
CA PRO A 191 12.90 13.03 -6.10
C PRO A 191 11.90 12.96 -4.94
N PHE A 192 11.37 14.10 -4.49
CA PHE A 192 10.46 14.18 -3.34
C PHE A 192 9.02 14.46 -3.74
N THR A 193 8.75 14.77 -5.02
CA THR A 193 7.40 15.09 -5.51
C THR A 193 6.78 13.92 -6.27
N HIS A 194 5.68 13.41 -5.73
CA HIS A 194 4.79 12.49 -6.43
C HIS A 194 3.73 13.26 -7.21
N LEU A 195 3.80 13.21 -8.54
CA LEU A 195 2.79 13.80 -9.41
C LEU A 195 1.63 12.82 -9.60
N ALA A 196 0.43 13.29 -9.27
CA ALA A 196 -0.81 12.52 -9.40
C ALA A 196 -1.91 13.38 -10.05
N PRO A 197 -2.82 12.78 -10.83
CA PRO A 197 -3.98 13.48 -11.35
C PRO A 197 -4.95 13.85 -10.22
N LYS A 198 -5.68 14.94 -10.39
CA LYS A 198 -6.74 15.36 -9.47
C LYS A 198 -8.09 15.28 -10.17
N CYS A 199 -9.05 14.60 -9.56
CA CYS A 199 -10.42 14.55 -10.05
C CYS A 199 -11.33 15.38 -9.14
N ARG A 200 -12.26 16.13 -9.74
CA ARG A 200 -13.31 16.86 -9.03
C ARG A 200 -14.66 16.41 -9.55
N THR A 201 -15.35 15.62 -8.73
CA THR A 201 -16.68 15.09 -9.04
C THR A 201 -17.77 15.98 -8.45
N ARG A 202 -18.86 16.19 -9.20
CA ARG A 202 -20.01 16.98 -8.78
C ARG A 202 -21.30 16.24 -9.11
N GLU A 203 -22.26 16.35 -8.19
CA GLU A 203 -23.62 15.84 -8.37
C GLU A 203 -24.46 16.85 -9.13
N LEU A 204 -25.29 16.35 -10.05
CA LEU A 204 -26.22 17.12 -10.86
C LEU A 204 -27.64 17.05 -10.26
N PRO A 205 -28.53 17.99 -10.61
CA PRO A 205 -29.89 18.03 -10.08
C PRO A 205 -30.74 16.78 -10.38
N ASP A 206 -30.34 15.98 -11.37
CA ASP A 206 -30.99 14.73 -11.78
C ASP A 206 -30.48 13.49 -11.00
N GLY A 207 -29.58 13.68 -10.03
CA GLY A 207 -28.97 12.61 -9.25
C GLY A 207 -27.83 11.87 -9.97
N THR A 208 -27.38 12.37 -11.13
CA THR A 208 -26.18 11.86 -11.81
C THR A 208 -24.93 12.63 -11.40
N PHE A 209 -23.75 12.09 -11.72
CA PHE A 209 -22.46 12.65 -11.33
C PHE A 209 -21.59 12.87 -12.55
N TYR A 210 -21.00 14.06 -12.70
CA TYR A 210 -19.93 14.29 -13.67
C TYR A 210 -18.62 14.58 -12.95
N SER A 211 -17.51 14.13 -13.52
CA SER A 211 -16.18 14.39 -12.98
C SER A 211 -15.34 15.22 -13.94
N THR A 212 -14.45 16.03 -13.36
CA THR A 212 -13.48 16.85 -14.09
C THR A 212 -12.08 16.46 -13.63
N LEU A 213 -11.23 16.01 -14.56
CA LEU A 213 -9.86 15.58 -14.29
C LEU A 213 -8.86 16.67 -14.67
N TYR A 214 -7.91 16.88 -13.77
CA TYR A 214 -6.82 17.83 -13.89
C TYR A 214 -5.49 17.07 -13.82
N LEU A 215 -4.69 17.19 -14.87
CA LEU A 215 -3.33 16.64 -14.87
C LEU A 215 -2.36 17.62 -14.19
N PRO A 216 -1.21 17.11 -13.69
CA PRO A 216 -0.14 17.96 -13.18
C PRO A 216 0.33 18.99 -14.21
N ILE A 217 0.87 20.12 -13.72
CA ILE A 217 1.36 21.24 -14.55
C ILE A 217 2.45 20.80 -15.55
N ASN A 218 3.16 19.72 -15.22
CA ASN A 218 4.22 19.12 -15.99
C ASN A 218 3.72 18.40 -17.26
N SER A 219 2.43 18.05 -17.31
CA SER A 219 1.83 17.48 -18.51
C SER A 219 1.59 18.58 -19.56
N PRO A 220 1.86 18.32 -20.86
CA PRO A 220 1.48 19.24 -21.93
C PRO A 220 -0.05 19.38 -22.07
N LEU A 221 -0.83 18.40 -21.62
CA LEU A 221 -2.28 18.46 -21.59
C LEU A 221 -2.77 19.27 -20.38
N ARG A 222 -2.71 20.59 -20.50
CA ARG A 222 -3.09 21.54 -19.43
C ARG A 222 -4.60 21.74 -19.26
N ALA A 223 -5.37 21.43 -20.29
CA ALA A 223 -6.82 21.60 -20.26
C ALA A 223 -7.47 20.56 -19.34
N SER A 224 -8.40 20.99 -18.49
CA SER A 224 -9.20 20.08 -17.68
C SER A 224 -10.10 19.23 -18.58
N ILE A 225 -10.21 17.94 -18.26
CA ILE A 225 -11.01 16.99 -19.01
C ILE A 225 -12.32 16.77 -18.26
N VAL A 226 -13.42 17.14 -18.90
CA VAL A 226 -14.77 16.92 -18.37
C VAL A 226 -15.34 15.67 -19.04
N GLY A 227 -15.86 14.75 -18.23
CA GLY A 227 -16.53 13.54 -18.74
C GLY A 227 -18.05 13.63 -18.62
N PRO A 228 -18.75 12.64 -19.19
CA PRO A 228 -20.20 12.61 -19.18
C PRO A 228 -20.77 12.38 -17.78
N PRO A 229 -22.03 12.76 -17.54
CA PRO A 229 -22.77 12.37 -16.35
C PRO A 229 -22.93 10.84 -16.27
N MET A 230 -22.68 10.27 -15.09
CA MET A 230 -22.77 8.84 -14.79
C MET A 230 -23.65 8.60 -13.57
N SER A 231 -24.15 7.37 -13.42
CA SER A 231 -25.05 6.98 -12.34
C SER A 231 -24.40 6.95 -10.94
N CYS A 232 -23.07 6.97 -10.85
CA CYS A 232 -22.35 7.03 -9.58
C CYS A 232 -20.99 7.72 -9.72
N ILE A 233 -20.44 8.19 -8.60
CA ILE A 233 -19.14 8.87 -8.50
C ILE A 233 -18.01 8.04 -9.10
N ARG A 234 -17.95 6.74 -8.78
CA ARG A 234 -16.91 5.82 -9.27
C ARG A 234 -16.88 5.75 -10.79
N LEU A 235 -18.05 5.60 -11.42
CA LEU A 235 -18.15 5.55 -12.89
C LEU A 235 -17.77 6.90 -13.50
N ALA A 236 -18.19 8.01 -12.90
CA ALA A 236 -17.83 9.35 -13.37
C ALA A 236 -16.31 9.55 -13.40
N GLU A 237 -15.58 9.12 -12.37
CA GLU A 237 -14.12 9.23 -12.30
C GLU A 237 -13.42 8.30 -13.29
N ARG A 238 -13.87 7.04 -13.38
CA ARG A 238 -13.30 6.04 -14.29
C ARG A 238 -13.48 6.41 -15.77
N VAL A 239 -14.66 6.88 -16.15
CA VAL A 239 -14.95 7.29 -17.54
C VAL A 239 -14.14 8.53 -17.92
N VAL A 240 -14.02 9.51 -17.02
CA VAL A 240 -13.18 10.68 -17.26
C VAL A 240 -11.71 10.29 -17.44
N ALA A 241 -11.21 9.34 -16.65
CA ALA A 241 -9.86 8.82 -16.81
C ALA A 241 -9.66 8.11 -18.16
N LEU A 242 -10.67 7.38 -18.65
CA LEU A 242 -10.62 6.73 -19.97
C LEU A 242 -10.52 7.76 -21.10
N ILE A 243 -11.36 8.81 -21.05
CA ILE A 243 -11.32 9.94 -21.99
C ILE A 243 -9.95 10.66 -21.91
N CYS A 244 -9.36 10.73 -20.72
CA CYS A 244 -8.00 11.24 -20.54
C CYS A 244 -6.95 10.39 -21.26
N CYS A 245 -7.02 9.07 -21.16
CA CYS A 245 -6.10 8.17 -21.85
C CYS A 245 -6.18 8.37 -23.38
N GLU A 246 -7.39 8.47 -23.92
CA GLU A 246 -7.60 8.74 -25.34
C GLU A 246 -6.96 10.09 -25.77
N LYS A 247 -7.17 11.15 -24.98
CA LYS A 247 -6.57 12.47 -25.28
C LYS A 247 -5.05 12.46 -25.20
N LEU A 248 -4.47 11.79 -24.19
CA LEU A 248 -3.02 11.66 -24.04
C LEU A 248 -2.41 10.91 -25.21
N HIS A 249 -3.05 9.82 -25.66
CA HIS A 249 -2.62 9.08 -26.84
C HIS A 249 -2.69 9.95 -28.12
N ARG A 250 -3.78 10.68 -28.35
CA ARG A 250 -3.91 11.58 -29.51
C ARG A 250 -2.84 12.69 -29.56
N ILE A 251 -2.30 13.10 -28.42
CA ILE A 251 -1.23 14.10 -28.32
C ILE A 251 0.16 13.47 -28.47
N GLY A 252 0.26 12.13 -28.48
CA GLY A 252 1.51 11.39 -28.59
C GLY A 252 2.25 11.22 -27.26
N GLU A 253 1.57 11.44 -26.14
CA GLU A 253 2.13 11.22 -24.79
C GLU A 253 2.00 9.76 -24.32
N LEU A 254 1.07 9.02 -24.94
CA LEU A 254 1.01 7.56 -24.85
C LEU A 254 1.40 6.97 -26.21
N ASP A 255 2.15 5.87 -26.20
CA ASP A 255 2.50 5.13 -27.41
C ASP A 255 1.34 4.26 -27.93
N ASP A 256 1.56 3.58 -29.05
CA ASP A 256 0.64 2.60 -29.65
C ASP A 256 0.34 1.38 -28.73
N HIS A 257 1.04 1.27 -27.59
CA HIS A 257 0.79 0.29 -26.53
C HIS A 257 0.05 0.88 -25.32
N LEU A 258 -0.42 2.13 -25.41
CA LEU A 258 -1.10 2.87 -24.34
C LEU A 258 -0.24 3.02 -23.08
N MET A 259 1.08 3.06 -23.28
CA MET A 259 2.09 3.26 -22.24
C MET A 259 2.70 4.67 -22.35
N PRO A 260 3.11 5.28 -21.23
CA PRO A 260 3.72 6.60 -21.26
C PRO A 260 5.00 6.61 -22.10
N VAL A 261 5.08 7.52 -23.07
CA VAL A 261 6.29 7.74 -23.86
C VAL A 261 7.33 8.40 -22.96
N GLY A 262 8.37 7.66 -22.59
CA GLY A 262 9.49 8.22 -21.83
C GLY A 262 10.34 9.11 -22.73
N LYS A 263 10.69 10.31 -22.24
CA LYS A 263 11.93 10.97 -22.62
C LYS A 263 13.06 10.48 -21.74
#